data_AF-A0A940RDI9-F1
#
_entry.id   AF-A0A940RDI9-F1
#
_cell.length_a   1.000
_cell.length_b   1.000
_cell.length_c   1.000
_cell.angle_alpha   90.00
_cell.angle_beta   90.00
_cell.angle_gamma   90.00
#
_symmetry.space_group_name_H-M   'P 1'
#
loop_
_entity.id
_entity.type
_entity.pdbx_description
1 polymer ?
#
loop_
_entity_poly.entity_id
_entity_poly.type
_entity_poly.pdbx_seq_one_letter_code
_entity_poly.pdbx_strand_id
1 'polypeptide(L)'
;LQLKMFLTRIGANAKAIITGDLTQVDLPRNQKSGLAKASRILRNIDGIGYIELDEEDVVRHKLVKAILKAYDKEAHREQEIEEQEKKERKERRYYDRERE
;
A
#
# COMPACT_ATOMS: atom_id res chain seq x y z
N LEU A 1 8.66 15.20 -8.54
CA LEU A 1 9.64 16.30 -8.31
C LEU A 1 9.36 17.08 -7.02
N GLN A 2 8.13 17.07 -6.52
CA GLN A 2 7.70 17.87 -5.37
C GLN A 2 8.54 17.70 -4.09
N LEU A 3 8.75 16.46 -3.60
CA LEU A 3 9.58 16.25 -2.40
C LEU A 3 11.05 16.64 -2.59
N LYS A 4 11.61 16.47 -3.80
CA LYS A 4 12.98 16.94 -4.08
C LYS A 4 13.09 18.45 -3.86
N MET A 5 12.13 19.23 -4.39
CA MET A 5 12.14 20.69 -4.24
C MET A 5 12.01 21.14 -2.79
N PHE A 6 11.24 20.41 -1.98
CA PHE A 6 11.11 20.67 -0.55
C PHE A 6 12.40 20.34 0.20
N LEU A 7 12.90 19.12 0.05
CA LEU A 7 14.07 18.62 0.80
C LEU A 7 15.33 19.45 0.56
N THR A 8 15.54 19.93 -0.67
CA THR A 8 16.71 20.76 -1.01
C THR A 8 16.63 22.20 -0.48
N ARG A 9 15.53 22.58 0.18
CA ARG A 9 15.34 23.92 0.77
C ARG A 9 15.40 23.91 2.29
N ILE A 10 15.66 22.76 2.91
CA ILE A 10 15.83 22.65 4.36
C ILE A 10 17.15 23.34 4.75
N GLY A 11 17.07 24.31 5.66
CA GLY A 11 18.23 25.05 6.16
C GLY A 11 19.07 24.24 7.17
N ALA A 12 20.31 24.67 7.41
CA ALA A 12 21.31 23.94 8.21
C ALA A 12 20.88 23.58 9.64
N ASN A 13 19.97 24.36 10.25
CA ASN A 13 19.48 24.13 11.61
C ASN A 13 18.03 23.62 11.65
N ALA A 14 17.43 23.31 10.49
CA ALA A 14 16.07 22.84 10.42
C ALA A 14 16.00 21.31 10.54
N LYS A 15 14.96 20.82 11.22
CA LYS A 15 14.56 19.41 11.22
C LYS A 15 13.21 19.31 10.55
N ALA A 16 13.02 18.29 9.73
CA ALA A 16 11.75 18.02 9.07
C ALA A 16 11.35 16.56 9.34
N ILE A 17 10.05 16.35 9.55
CA ILE A 17 9.44 15.02 9.58
C ILE A 17 8.45 14.99 8.43
N ILE A 18 8.60 14.00 7.55
CA ILE A 18 7.67 13.77 6.44
C ILE A 18 6.90 12.50 6.79
N THR A 19 5.58 12.61 6.87
CA THR A 19 4.68 11.50 7.14
C THR A 19 3.78 11.24 5.94
N GLY A 20 3.25 10.02 5.85
CA GLY A 20 2.22 9.67 4.88
C GLY A 20 1.97 8.17 4.86
N ASP A 21 0.84 7.78 4.28
CA ASP A 21 0.44 6.38 4.11
C ASP A 21 0.71 5.96 2.65
N LEU A 22 1.57 4.96 2.47
CA LEU A 22 1.93 4.46 1.14
C LEU A 22 0.78 3.71 0.44
N THR A 23 -0.22 3.25 1.20
CA THR A 23 -1.39 2.52 0.67
C THR A 23 -2.46 3.46 0.13
N GLN A 24 -2.46 4.72 0.56
CA GLN A 24 -3.45 5.73 0.19
C GLN A 24 -2.91 6.70 -0.86
N VAL A 25 -2.84 6.24 -2.12
CA VAL A 25 -2.35 7.05 -3.25
C VAL A 25 -3.51 7.54 -4.11
N ASP A 26 -4.03 8.72 -3.78
CA ASP A 26 -5.08 9.40 -4.54
C ASP A 26 -4.52 10.27 -5.67
N LEU A 27 -3.67 9.68 -6.51
CA LEU A 27 -3.06 10.38 -7.65
C LEU A 27 -3.71 9.95 -8.98
N PRO A 28 -3.76 10.83 -9.99
CA PRO A 28 -4.13 10.46 -11.35
C PRO A 28 -3.33 9.25 -11.85
N ARG A 29 -3.95 8.40 -12.68
CA ARG A 29 -3.43 7.08 -13.14
C ARG A 29 -1.97 7.05 -13.62
N ASN A 30 -1.42 8.17 -14.09
CA ASN A 30 -0.05 8.25 -14.62
C ASN A 30 0.93 9.03 -13.71
N GLN A 31 0.48 9.43 -12.53
CA GLN A 31 1.29 10.20 -11.59
C GLN A 31 1.86 9.29 -10.50
N LYS A 32 3.20 9.20 -10.46
CA LYS A 32 3.90 8.42 -9.43
C LYS A 32 3.89 9.16 -8.09
N SER A 33 3.69 8.42 -7.01
CA SER A 33 3.80 8.95 -5.64
C SER A 33 5.19 9.53 -5.38
N GLY A 34 5.21 10.80 -4.95
CA GLY A 34 6.43 11.47 -4.52
C GLY A 34 7.03 10.81 -3.28
N LEU A 35 6.18 10.41 -2.33
CA LEU A 35 6.56 9.76 -1.08
C LEU A 35 7.18 8.39 -1.33
N ALA A 36 6.53 7.53 -2.12
CA ALA A 36 7.06 6.21 -2.46
C ALA A 36 8.43 6.31 -3.16
N LYS A 37 8.57 7.27 -4.08
CA LYS A 37 9.86 7.53 -4.76
C LYS A 37 10.93 8.02 -3.78
N ALA A 38 10.59 8.95 -2.89
CA ALA A 38 11.52 9.51 -1.92
C ALA A 38 11.96 8.46 -0.89
N SER A 39 11.03 7.69 -0.32
CA SER A 39 11.30 6.58 0.60
C SER A 39 12.35 5.63 0.02
N ARG A 40 12.19 5.20 -1.25
CA ARG A 40 13.15 4.31 -1.92
C ARG A 40 14.53 4.94 -2.14
N ILE A 41 14.60 6.22 -2.53
CA ILE A 41 15.86 6.87 -2.92
C ILE A 41 16.67 7.32 -1.69
N LEU A 42 15.99 7.73 -0.62
CA LEU A 42 16.61 8.39 0.53
C LEU A 42 16.93 7.43 1.68
N ARG A 43 16.49 6.16 1.61
CA ARG A 43 16.61 5.17 2.69
C ARG A 43 18.03 4.97 3.23
N ASN A 44 19.06 5.13 2.39
CA ASN A 44 20.45 4.86 2.73
C ASN A 44 21.32 6.14 2.80
N ILE A 45 20.71 7.30 3.02
CA ILE A 45 21.44 8.57 3.16
C ILE A 45 21.69 8.85 4.64
N ASP A 46 22.97 9.04 4.99
CA ASP A 46 23.36 9.42 6.34
C ASP A 46 22.65 10.70 6.80
N GLY A 47 22.13 10.67 8.03
CA GLY A 47 21.38 11.78 8.62
C GLY A 47 19.87 11.79 8.31
N ILE A 48 19.36 10.84 7.51
CA ILE A 48 17.91 10.65 7.30
C ILE A 48 17.45 9.41 8.07
N GLY A 49 16.58 9.62 9.06
CA GLY A 49 15.89 8.52 9.74
C GLY A 49 14.73 7.99 8.89
N TYR A 50 14.55 6.67 8.87
CA TYR A 50 13.41 6.02 8.24
C TYR A 50 12.62 5.23 9.31
N ILE A 51 11.34 5.55 9.44
CA ILE A 51 10.43 4.91 10.39
C ILE A 51 9.23 4.41 9.57
N GLU A 52 8.98 3.11 9.63
CA GLU A 52 7.82 2.47 9.04
C GLU A 52 6.99 1.94 10.20
N LEU A 53 5.76 2.43 10.28
CA LEU A 53 4.80 2.01 11.31
C LEU A 53 3.88 0.98 10.70
N ASP A 54 3.53 -0.03 11.48
CA ASP A 54 2.60 -1.07 11.08
C ASP A 54 1.28 -0.99 11.88
N GLU A 55 0.45 -2.01 11.77
CA GLU A 55 -0.85 -2.07 12.46
C GLU A 55 -0.72 -2.13 13.99
N GLU A 56 0.39 -2.68 14.51
CA GLU A 56 0.64 -2.81 15.95
C GLU A 56 0.91 -1.43 16.58
N ASP A 57 1.48 -0.51 15.82
CA ASP A 57 1.74 0.87 16.24
C ASP A 57 0.48 1.74 16.33
N VAL A 58 -0.67 1.27 15.82
CA VAL A 58 -1.89 2.07 15.76
C VAL A 58 -2.82 1.80 16.95
N VAL A 59 -2.92 2.78 17.85
CA VAL A 59 -3.95 2.81 18.88
C VAL A 59 -5.30 3.18 18.26
N ARG A 60 -6.12 2.16 17.97
CA ARG A 60 -7.49 2.32 17.48
C ARG A 60 -8.51 2.04 18.57
N HIS A 61 -9.60 2.82 18.57
CA HIS A 61 -10.76 2.55 19.42
C HIS A 61 -11.32 1.14 19.16
N LYS A 62 -11.82 0.46 20.20
CA LYS A 62 -12.32 -0.93 20.12
C LYS A 62 -13.35 -1.12 19.00
N LEU A 63 -14.27 -0.16 18.84
CA LEU A 63 -15.28 -0.18 17.77
C LEU A 63 -14.64 -0.12 16.37
N VAL A 64 -13.63 0.74 16.18
CA VAL A 64 -12.95 0.88 14.88
C VAL A 64 -12.22 -0.42 14.52
N LYS A 65 -11.56 -1.07 15.49
CA LYS A 65 -10.94 -2.40 15.28
C LYS A 65 -11.99 -3.45 14.86
N ALA A 66 -13.16 -3.44 15.49
CA ALA A 66 -14.24 -4.36 15.15
C ALA A 66 -14.80 -4.12 13.73
N ILE A 67 -14.93 -2.86 13.33
CA ILE A 67 -15.35 -2.46 11.98
C ILE A 67 -14.33 -2.96 10.95
N LEU A 68 -13.04 -2.66 11.13
CA LEU A 68 -11.98 -3.10 10.22
C LEU A 68 -11.99 -4.63 10.05
N LYS A 69 -12.02 -5.37 11.15
CA LYS A 69 -12.07 -6.84 11.13
C LYS A 69 -13.28 -7.38 10.35
N ALA A 70 -14.42 -6.68 10.38
CA ALA A 70 -15.60 -7.09 9.61
C ALA A 70 -15.39 -6.89 8.11
N TYR A 71 -14.78 -5.76 7.70
CA TYR A 71 -14.43 -5.52 6.30
C TYR A 71 -13.35 -6.49 5.80
N ASP A 72 -12.30 -6.73 6.57
CA ASP A 72 -11.22 -7.66 6.19
C ASP A 72 -11.75 -9.07 5.98
N LYS A 73 -12.66 -9.52 6.85
CA LYS A 73 -13.32 -10.83 6.72
C LYS A 73 -14.12 -10.95 5.42
N GLU A 74 -14.84 -9.89 5.04
CA GLU A 74 -15.61 -9.90 3.79
C GLU A 74 -14.68 -9.88 2.58
N ALA A 75 -13.63 -9.06 2.59
CA ALA A 75 -12.65 -9.01 1.52
C ALA A 75 -11.96 -10.37 1.29
N HIS A 76 -11.61 -11.10 2.36
CA HIS A 76 -11.08 -12.47 2.24
C HIS A 76 -12.08 -13.44 1.62
N ARG A 77 -13.35 -13.34 2.01
CA ARG A 77 -14.42 -14.17 1.45
C ARG A 77 -14.61 -13.91 -0.05
N GLU A 78 -14.59 -12.65 -0.46
CA GLU A 78 -14.67 -12.26 -1.88
C GLU A 78 -13.49 -12.82 -2.68
N GLN A 79 -12.27 -12.77 -2.12
CA GLN A 79 -11.07 -13.36 -2.75
C GLN A 79 -11.19 -14.87 -2.92
N GLU A 80 -11.66 -15.60 -1.89
CA GLU A 80 -11.86 -17.04 -1.95
C GLU A 80 -12.86 -17.45 -3.04
N ILE A 81 -13.97 -16.71 -3.16
CA ILE A 81 -14.99 -16.93 -4.20
C ILE A 81 -14.37 -16.70 -5.58
N GLU A 82 -13.65 -15.58 -5.76
CA GLU A 82 -13.03 -15.26 -7.06
C GLU A 82 -11.98 -16.32 -7.46
N GLU A 83 -11.22 -16.85 -6.51
CA GLU A 83 -10.28 -17.94 -6.75
C GLU A 83 -10.97 -19.25 -7.15
N GLN A 84 -12.08 -19.60 -6.49
CA GLN A 84 -12.88 -20.78 -6.83
C GLN A 84 -13.45 -20.67 -8.25
N GLU A 85 -14.08 -19.54 -8.59
CA GLU A 85 -14.61 -19.28 -9.92
C GLU A 85 -13.51 -19.33 -11.01
N LYS A 86 -12.33 -18.76 -10.72
CA LYS A 86 -11.17 -18.85 -11.63
C LYS A 86 -10.71 -20.28 -11.83
N LYS A 87 -10.70 -21.12 -10.79
CA LYS A 87 -10.34 -22.55 -10.87
C LYS A 87 -11.36 -23.32 -11.71
N GLU A 88 -12.64 -23.19 -11.42
CA GLU A 88 -13.71 -23.85 -12.18
C GLU A 88 -13.70 -23.44 -13.66
N ARG A 89 -13.48 -22.16 -13.95
CA ARG A 89 -13.43 -21.66 -15.33
C ARG A 89 -12.21 -22.20 -16.09
N LYS A 90 -11.06 -22.35 -15.43
CA LYS A 90 -9.87 -22.99 -16.02
C LYS A 90 -10.11 -24.47 -16.29
N GLU A 91 -10.74 -25.16 -15.36
CA GLU A 91 -11.05 -26.59 -15.47
C GLU A 91 -12.03 -26.88 -16.61
N ARG A 92 -13.13 -26.12 -16.72
CA ARG A 92 -14.05 -26.23 -17.88
C ARG A 92 -13.33 -26.03 -19.21
N ARG A 93 -12.50 -24.97 -19.32
CA ARG A 93 -11.70 -24.71 -20.53
C ARG A 93 -10.72 -25.83 -20.88
N TYR A 94 -10.19 -26.53 -19.88
CA TYR A 94 -9.29 -27.66 -20.10
C TYR A 94 -10.05 -28.83 -20.73
N TYR A 95 -11.18 -29.23 -20.14
CA TYR A 95 -12.00 -30.32 -20.67
C TYR A 95 -12.60 -30.02 -22.05
N ASP A 96 -12.99 -28.77 -22.32
CA ASP A 96 -13.49 -28.36 -23.64
C ASP A 96 -12.41 -28.51 -24.73
N ARG A 97 -11.15 -28.18 -24.41
CA ARG A 97 -10.01 -28.31 -25.35
C ARG A 97 -9.63 -29.76 -25.63
N GLU A 98 -9.76 -30.65 -24.65
CA GLU A 98 -9.44 -32.08 -24.82
C GLU A 98 -10.51 -32.85 -25.61
N ARG A 99 -11.68 -32.24 -25.84
CA ARG A 99 -12.77 -32.82 -26.62
C ARG A 99 -12.75 -32.45 -28.11
N GLU A 100 -11.89 -31.52 -28.51
CA GLU A 100 -11.62 -31.13 -29.91
C GLU A 100 -10.45 -31.94 -30.49
#